data_AF-A0A7Y5BDH1-F1
#
_entry.id   AF-A0A7Y5BDH1-F1
#
_cell.length_a   1.000
_cell.length_b   1.000
_cell.length_c   1.000
_cell.angle_alpha   90.00
_cell.angle_beta   90.00
_cell.angle_gamma   90.00
#
_symmetry.space_group_name_H-M   'P 1'
#
loop_
_entity.id
_entity.type
_entity.pdbx_description
1 polymer ?
#
loop_
_entity_poly.entity_id
_entity_poly.type
_entity_poly.pdbx_seq_one_letter_code
_entity_poly.pdbx_strand_id
1 'polypeptide(L)'
;MPRVPDEPTRECVYDPLVELMKRFESASSATPSASQWDDLSVEEALRKHIVDGIKKGLHAWLDSALGRYSPVEIINDVLLDGMKTVGELFGAGKMQLPFVLQSAEVMKAAVAYLEPKMERLEGQTKGSILLATVAGDVHDIGKNLVDIILSNNGYRVVNIGIKQPINNILDQARAHQVEVIGMSGLLVKSTLVMKDNLLEMNDRGLHGYPVILGGAALTRAYVEQDLRDAYRGDVFYAQDAFEGLRLMEELRKGPPSAGPHSGIEDAAASDEATADEGAPFRVGSHRVGVVDPELFVFDGSRSEVGPATEIPEIPFYGVRKAEKFDVFEVFKYINTIALFRGQWQFRRGEGQGNLEFNDWLEEHARPIFERLQRELAKLIQPKVKWGYFFCRSEGNDLVILGDDRVTERERFRFPRQRDGKRLCLADFFRGFDSPEPDVAAFQVVTIGPEVARYERRLFEAGDYREYLYVHGMGVETAEALAEYWHRMVRIELGIDDREPDSIRGLFGVKYHGARYSFGYPACPNLEDQRQLMRLLAPSDIGIELSEECMLVPEQSTSALIVHHPEAKYFNVR
;
A
#
# COMPACT_ATOMS: atom_id res chain seq x y z
N MET A 1 -64.38 10.86 -15.72
CA MET A 1 -63.04 10.70 -15.09
C MET A 1 -62.84 11.83 -14.10
N PRO A 2 -62.64 11.55 -12.80
CA PRO A 2 -62.50 12.59 -11.79
C PRO A 2 -61.12 13.27 -11.89
N ARG A 3 -61.13 14.59 -11.72
CA ARG A 3 -59.96 15.48 -11.78
C ARG A 3 -59.07 15.26 -10.54
N VAL A 4 -57.77 15.10 -10.77
CA VAL A 4 -56.72 15.16 -9.75
C VAL A 4 -56.63 16.62 -9.24
N PRO A 5 -56.51 16.89 -7.92
CA PRO A 5 -56.35 18.24 -7.41
C PRO A 5 -54.93 18.76 -7.66
N ASP A 6 -54.80 20.02 -8.10
CA ASP A 6 -53.54 20.74 -8.28
C ASP A 6 -52.74 20.82 -6.97
N GLU A 7 -51.49 20.36 -7.00
CA GLU A 7 -50.51 20.64 -5.94
C GLU A 7 -50.17 22.13 -5.93
N PRO A 8 -50.06 22.78 -4.76
CA PRO A 8 -49.67 24.18 -4.69
C PRO A 8 -48.23 24.34 -5.14
N THR A 9 -48.03 25.04 -6.27
CA THR A 9 -46.73 25.52 -6.73
C THR A 9 -46.05 26.29 -5.60
N ARG A 10 -45.01 25.71 -5.01
CA ARG A 10 -44.12 26.41 -4.09
C ARG A 10 -43.35 27.46 -4.89
N GLU A 11 -43.83 28.70 -4.89
CA GLU A 11 -43.05 29.84 -5.38
C GLU A 11 -41.78 29.96 -4.54
N CYS A 12 -40.65 29.71 -5.17
CA CYS A 12 -39.34 29.91 -4.57
C CYS A 12 -39.07 31.42 -4.54
N VAL A 13 -39.23 32.04 -3.36
CA VAL A 13 -39.07 33.49 -3.14
C VAL A 13 -37.58 33.92 -3.09
N TYR A 14 -36.67 32.98 -3.32
CA TYR A 14 -35.22 33.19 -3.35
C TYR A 14 -34.61 32.35 -4.47
N ASP A 15 -33.48 32.79 -5.02
CA ASP A 15 -32.74 32.01 -6.00
C ASP A 15 -31.98 30.88 -5.27
N PRO A 16 -32.34 29.59 -5.47
CA PRO A 16 -31.68 28.48 -4.80
C PRO A 16 -30.20 28.37 -5.14
N LEU A 17 -29.79 28.83 -6.32
CA LEU A 17 -28.39 28.83 -6.75
C LEU A 17 -27.60 29.85 -5.94
N VAL A 18 -28.17 31.03 -5.68
CA VAL A 18 -27.54 32.08 -4.84
C VAL A 18 -27.42 31.61 -3.39
N GLU A 19 -28.43 30.93 -2.86
CA GLU A 19 -28.38 30.42 -1.49
C GLU A 19 -27.43 29.21 -1.34
N LEU A 20 -27.29 28.40 -2.39
CA LEU A 20 -26.27 27.36 -2.49
C LEU A 20 -24.86 27.97 -2.58
N MET A 21 -24.66 29.02 -3.39
CA MET A 21 -23.39 29.72 -3.53
C MET A 21 -22.95 30.36 -2.20
N LYS A 22 -23.85 30.96 -1.43
CA LYS A 22 -23.55 31.48 -0.08
C LYS A 22 -23.09 30.39 0.89
N ARG A 23 -23.63 29.17 0.80
CA ARG A 23 -23.19 28.03 1.62
C ARG A 23 -21.81 27.51 1.20
N PHE A 24 -21.41 27.74 -0.05
CA PHE A 24 -20.08 27.39 -0.57
C PHE A 24 -19.03 28.48 -0.36
N GLU A 25 -19.42 29.75 -0.23
CA GLU A 25 -18.53 30.84 0.22
C GLU A 25 -18.03 30.65 1.66
N SER A 26 -18.80 29.98 2.53
CA SER A 26 -18.36 29.63 3.88
C SER A 26 -17.58 28.31 3.98
N ALA A 27 -17.60 27.47 2.94
CA ALA A 27 -16.90 26.17 2.92
C ALA A 27 -15.63 26.17 2.05
N SER A 28 -15.49 27.15 1.15
CA SER A 28 -14.32 27.29 0.28
C SER A 28 -13.38 28.33 0.85
N SER A 29 -12.28 27.87 1.43
CA SER A 29 -11.24 28.66 2.11
C SER A 29 -11.72 29.37 3.38
N ALA A 30 -11.60 28.66 4.52
CA ALA A 30 -11.27 29.35 5.76
C ALA A 30 -9.91 30.05 5.56
N THR A 31 -9.95 31.25 4.97
CA THR A 31 -8.88 32.23 5.16
C THR A 31 -8.80 32.41 6.67
N PRO A 32 -7.63 32.20 7.31
CA PRO A 32 -7.51 32.49 8.73
C PRO A 32 -7.97 33.94 8.91
N SER A 33 -8.97 34.18 9.76
CA SER A 33 -9.30 35.55 10.13
C SER A 33 -8.01 36.17 10.67
N ALA A 34 -7.72 37.42 10.30
CA ALA A 34 -6.51 38.14 10.75
C ALA A 34 -6.30 38.00 12.28
N SER A 35 -7.40 37.92 13.02
CA SER A 35 -7.47 37.73 14.47
C SER A 35 -6.82 36.46 15.06
N GLN A 36 -6.39 35.48 14.26
CA GLN A 36 -5.77 34.25 14.79
C GLN A 36 -4.25 34.33 14.98
N TRP A 37 -3.63 35.41 14.51
CA TRP A 37 -2.17 35.57 14.48
C TRP A 37 -1.68 36.80 15.25
N ASP A 38 -2.57 37.75 15.54
CA ASP A 38 -2.23 39.10 16.03
C ASP A 38 -1.62 39.11 17.45
N ASP A 39 -1.77 38.02 18.23
CA ASP A 39 -1.30 37.92 19.62
C ASP A 39 -0.17 36.89 19.83
N LEU A 40 0.32 36.23 18.78
CA LEU A 40 1.32 35.17 18.89
C LEU A 40 2.75 35.73 18.86
N SER A 41 3.64 35.16 19.69
CA SER A 41 5.08 35.34 19.49
C SER A 41 5.54 34.75 18.16
N VAL A 42 6.73 35.14 17.68
CA VAL A 42 7.28 34.64 16.41
C VAL A 42 7.45 33.12 16.46
N GLU A 43 7.90 32.61 17.60
CA GLU A 43 8.11 31.20 17.87
C GLU A 43 6.79 30.43 17.88
N GLU A 44 5.75 30.96 18.53
CA GLU A 44 4.42 30.35 18.57
C GLU A 44 3.74 30.38 17.20
N ALA A 45 3.89 31.46 16.44
CA ALA A 45 3.37 31.58 15.09
C ALA A 45 4.03 30.57 14.15
N LEU A 46 5.36 30.42 14.20
CA LEU A 46 6.09 29.41 13.42
C LEU A 46 5.71 27.98 13.81
N ARG A 47 5.60 27.69 15.11
CA ARG A 47 5.10 26.40 15.61
C ARG A 47 3.69 26.12 15.08
N LYS A 48 2.80 27.11 15.14
CA LYS A 48 1.44 27.02 14.62
C LYS A 48 1.40 26.77 13.12
N HIS A 49 2.24 27.44 12.33
CA HIS A 49 2.38 27.18 10.90
C HIS A 49 2.71 25.72 10.61
N ILE A 50 3.64 25.13 11.37
CA ILE A 50 4.03 23.73 11.25
C ILE A 50 2.88 22.80 11.65
N VAL A 51 2.33 22.97 12.86
CA VAL A 51 1.28 22.09 13.40
C VAL A 51 0.01 22.11 12.55
N ASP A 52 -0.40 23.29 12.08
CA ASP A 52 -1.62 23.45 11.27
C ASP A 52 -1.37 23.20 9.77
N GLY A 53 -0.11 23.01 9.35
CA GLY A 53 0.23 22.77 7.95
C GLY A 53 -0.04 23.97 7.02
N ILE A 54 0.15 25.20 7.51
CA ILE A 54 -0.17 26.44 6.78
C ILE A 54 1.09 27.04 6.14
N LYS A 55 1.20 27.01 4.81
CA LYS A 55 2.30 27.67 4.06
C LYS A 55 2.11 29.19 3.92
N LYS A 56 0.86 29.67 3.86
CA LYS A 56 0.54 31.08 3.60
C LYS A 56 1.03 31.96 4.76
N GLY A 57 1.86 32.96 4.48
CA GLY A 57 2.40 33.88 5.49
C GLY A 57 3.64 33.37 6.23
N LEU A 58 4.05 32.12 6.01
CA LEU A 58 5.20 31.49 6.66
C LEU A 58 6.49 32.33 6.52
N HIS A 59 6.79 32.81 5.31
CA HIS A 59 8.04 33.55 5.06
C HIS A 59 8.16 34.84 5.88
N ALA A 60 7.05 35.56 6.11
CA ALA A 60 7.06 36.79 6.91
C ALA A 60 7.42 36.52 8.38
N TRP A 61 6.94 35.39 8.92
CA TRP A 61 7.32 34.94 10.26
C TRP A 61 8.76 34.43 10.32
N LEU A 62 9.24 33.75 9.27
CA LEU A 62 10.64 33.35 9.16
C LEU A 62 11.57 34.56 9.10
N ASP A 63 11.23 35.60 8.33
CA ASP A 63 11.99 36.85 8.28
C ASP A 63 12.01 37.57 9.64
N SER A 64 10.89 37.58 10.35
CA SER A 64 10.82 38.11 11.71
C SER A 64 11.71 37.32 12.68
N ALA A 65 11.76 36.00 12.54
CA ALA A 65 12.61 35.14 13.36
C ALA A 65 14.10 35.34 13.07
N LEU A 66 14.48 35.57 11.81
CA LEU A 66 15.86 35.85 11.40
C LEU A 66 16.41 37.15 12.00
N GLY A 67 15.55 38.06 12.45
CA GLY A 67 15.96 39.23 13.22
C GLY A 67 16.45 38.91 14.64
N ARG A 68 16.21 37.68 15.14
CA ARG A 68 16.51 37.26 16.52
C ARG A 68 17.37 36.00 16.61
N TYR A 69 17.24 35.10 15.65
CA TYR A 69 17.86 33.78 15.64
C TYR A 69 18.62 33.55 14.34
N SER A 70 19.68 32.75 14.38
CA SER A 70 20.31 32.23 13.17
C SER A 70 19.35 31.26 12.45
N PRO A 71 19.50 31.07 11.12
CA PRO A 71 18.65 30.12 10.39
C PRO A 71 18.69 28.69 10.95
N VAL A 72 19.83 28.27 11.51
CA VAL A 72 20.01 26.95 12.13
C VAL A 72 19.24 26.85 13.45
N GLU A 73 19.29 27.88 14.31
CA GLU A 73 18.51 27.94 15.56
C GLU A 73 17.00 27.94 15.28
N ILE A 74 16.53 28.65 14.23
CA ILE A 74 15.11 28.62 13.83
C ILE A 74 14.67 27.20 13.52
N ILE A 75 15.47 26.45 12.76
CA ILE A 75 15.15 25.06 12.43
C ILE A 75 15.15 24.21 13.70
N ASN A 76 16.26 24.21 14.44
CA ASN A 76 16.49 23.25 15.52
C ASN A 76 15.62 23.50 16.76
N ASP A 77 15.38 24.75 17.11
CA ASP A 77 14.77 25.12 18.39
C ASP A 77 13.29 25.51 18.24
N VAL A 78 12.87 25.97 17.06
CA VAL A 78 11.48 26.42 16.82
C VAL A 78 10.72 25.44 15.93
N LEU A 79 11.20 25.21 14.70
CA LEU A 79 10.45 24.41 13.72
C LEU A 79 10.40 22.92 14.10
N LEU A 80 11.52 22.36 14.59
CA LEU A 80 11.57 20.97 15.05
C LEU A 80 10.70 20.72 16.29
N ASP A 81 10.52 21.71 17.16
CA ASP A 81 9.61 21.60 18.30
C ASP A 81 8.14 21.55 17.84
N GLY A 82 7.79 22.29 16.77
CA GLY A 82 6.52 22.13 16.08
C GLY A 82 6.33 20.73 15.49
N MET A 83 7.36 20.18 14.84
CA MET A 83 7.32 18.81 14.31
C MET A 83 7.21 17.75 15.41
N LYS A 84 7.82 17.98 16.58
CA LYS A 84 7.66 17.10 17.74
C LYS A 84 6.21 17.08 18.21
N THR A 85 5.56 18.24 18.30
CA THR A 85 4.14 18.34 18.64
C THR A 85 3.27 17.59 17.63
N VAL A 86 3.57 17.70 16.32
CA VAL A 86 2.90 16.93 15.25
C VAL A 86 3.06 15.42 15.49
N GLY A 87 4.27 14.96 15.82
CA GLY A 87 4.56 13.56 16.16
C GLY A 87 3.77 13.07 17.37
N GLU A 88 3.70 13.85 18.45
CA GLU A 88 2.92 13.54 19.66
C GLU A 88 1.41 13.45 19.36
N LEU A 89 0.87 14.40 18.59
CA LEU A 89 -0.54 14.40 18.19
C LEU A 89 -0.89 13.19 17.31
N PHE A 90 -0.03 12.85 16.36
CA PHE A 90 -0.23 11.67 15.53
C PHE A 90 -0.14 10.38 16.35
N GLY A 91 0.89 10.24 17.20
CA GLY A 91 1.07 9.08 18.07
C GLY A 91 -0.10 8.85 19.03
N ALA A 92 -0.73 9.94 19.49
CA ALA A 92 -1.97 9.89 20.28
C ALA A 92 -3.25 9.66 19.45
N GLY A 93 -3.15 9.50 18.12
CA GLY A 93 -4.31 9.34 17.24
C GLY A 93 -5.16 10.61 17.07
N LYS A 94 -4.65 11.77 17.48
CA LYS A 94 -5.31 13.09 17.42
C LYS A 94 -5.02 13.83 16.11
N MET A 95 -4.08 13.34 15.30
CA MET A 95 -3.77 13.86 13.98
C MET A 95 -3.69 12.72 12.96
N GLN A 96 -4.22 12.95 11.76
CA GLN A 96 -4.21 11.98 10.65
C GLN A 96 -2.93 12.08 9.83
N LEU A 97 -2.55 10.98 9.17
CA LEU A 97 -1.33 10.94 8.35
C LEU A 97 -1.26 12.05 7.29
N PRO A 98 -2.34 12.38 6.55
CA PRO A 98 -2.26 13.45 5.55
C PRO A 98 -1.97 14.83 6.15
N PHE A 99 -2.35 15.09 7.40
CA PHE A 99 -2.04 16.34 8.09
C PHE A 99 -0.58 16.37 8.55
N VAL A 100 -0.04 15.24 9.01
CA VAL A 100 1.41 15.13 9.29
C VAL A 100 2.22 15.43 8.04
N LEU A 101 1.82 14.85 6.90
CA LEU A 101 2.47 15.12 5.63
C LEU A 101 2.38 16.59 5.25
N GLN A 102 1.23 17.23 5.47
CA GLN A 102 1.08 18.67 5.26
C GLN A 102 2.01 19.50 6.15
N SER A 103 2.15 19.18 7.43
CA SER A 103 3.14 19.82 8.33
C SER A 103 4.56 19.65 7.82
N ALA A 104 4.89 18.45 7.33
CA ALA A 104 6.14 18.14 6.66
C ALA A 104 6.38 19.01 5.40
N GLU A 105 5.34 19.32 4.62
CA GLU A 105 5.49 20.24 3.48
C GLU A 105 5.81 21.68 3.93
N VAL A 106 5.22 22.14 5.04
CA VAL A 106 5.54 23.46 5.62
C VAL A 106 6.96 23.47 6.16
N MET A 107 7.39 22.39 6.83
CA MET A 107 8.76 22.21 7.30
C MET A 107 9.75 22.30 6.14
N LYS A 108 9.53 21.54 5.06
CA LYS A 108 10.37 21.60 3.85
C LYS A 108 10.41 23.01 3.26
N ALA A 109 9.27 23.68 3.15
CA ALA A 109 9.20 25.06 2.64
C ALA A 109 9.99 26.04 3.51
N ALA A 110 9.91 25.90 4.84
CA ALA A 110 10.67 26.72 5.77
C ALA A 110 12.18 26.47 5.66
N VAL A 111 12.61 25.21 5.61
CA VAL A 111 14.02 24.85 5.44
C VAL A 111 14.56 25.37 4.11
N ALA A 112 13.84 25.17 3.01
CA ALA A 112 14.23 25.69 1.69
C ALA A 112 14.32 27.23 1.66
N TYR A 113 13.52 27.92 2.45
CA TYR A 113 13.59 29.38 2.59
C TYR A 113 14.81 29.84 3.41
N LEU A 114 15.19 29.06 4.44
CA LEU A 114 16.27 29.36 5.36
C LEU A 114 17.65 28.94 4.84
N GLU A 115 17.73 27.86 4.06
CA GLU A 115 18.99 27.28 3.55
C GLU A 115 19.87 28.30 2.81
N PRO A 116 19.36 29.16 1.89
CA PRO A 116 20.20 30.16 1.23
C PRO A 116 20.75 31.25 2.17
N LYS A 117 20.16 31.38 3.37
CA LYS A 117 20.51 32.38 4.38
C LYS A 117 21.46 31.83 5.43
N MET A 118 21.73 30.53 5.41
CA MET A 118 22.76 29.92 6.22
C MET A 118 24.13 30.30 5.64
N GLU A 119 25.02 30.82 6.48
CA GLU A 119 26.44 30.63 6.20
C GLU A 119 26.69 29.13 6.09
N ARG A 120 27.46 28.68 5.09
CA ARG A 120 27.80 27.26 4.90
C ARG A 120 28.57 26.75 6.13
N LEU A 121 27.84 26.38 7.16
CA LEU A 121 28.29 25.55 8.25
C LEU A 121 27.91 24.13 7.86
N GLU A 122 28.89 23.40 7.33
CA GLU A 122 28.76 21.96 7.15
C GLU A 122 28.48 21.31 8.52
N GLY A 123 27.37 20.55 8.62
CA GLY A 123 27.30 19.42 9.54
C GLY A 123 26.68 19.62 10.92
N GLN A 124 25.43 20.09 11.03
CA GLN A 124 24.60 19.82 12.23
C GLN A 124 23.30 19.13 11.86
N THR A 125 23.38 17.82 11.62
CA THR A 125 22.21 16.92 11.49
C THR A 125 22.10 16.10 12.77
N LYS A 126 20.88 15.75 13.22
CA LYS A 126 20.69 14.94 14.44
C LYS A 126 21.31 13.54 14.36
N GLY A 127 21.61 13.09 13.15
CA GLY A 127 22.20 11.81 12.78
C GLY A 127 21.95 11.57 11.30
N SER A 128 22.44 10.46 10.77
CA SER A 128 22.26 10.12 9.35
C SER A 128 21.87 8.67 9.12
N ILE A 129 20.94 8.45 8.19
CA ILE A 129 20.41 7.13 7.85
C ILE A 129 20.36 6.95 6.34
N LEU A 130 20.75 5.76 5.86
CA LEU A 130 20.46 5.33 4.50
C LEU A 130 19.15 4.53 4.48
N LEU A 131 18.24 4.85 3.56
CA LEU A 131 16.99 4.12 3.37
C LEU A 131 16.99 3.42 2.00
N ALA A 132 16.68 2.14 2.00
CA ALA A 132 16.63 1.33 0.79
C ALA A 132 15.46 0.34 0.83
N THR A 133 14.70 0.22 -0.26
CA THR A 133 13.86 -0.97 -0.45
C THR A 133 14.77 -2.06 -1.02
N VAL A 134 14.80 -3.21 -0.35
CA VAL A 134 15.76 -4.29 -0.66
C VAL A 134 15.61 -4.82 -2.08
N ALA A 135 16.64 -5.54 -2.55
CA ALA A 135 16.61 -6.22 -3.84
C ALA A 135 15.33 -7.03 -4.02
N GLY A 136 14.71 -6.89 -5.20
CA GLY A 136 13.45 -7.54 -5.52
C GLY A 136 12.18 -6.94 -5.04
N ASP A 137 12.25 -5.82 -4.34
CA ASP A 137 11.06 -5.16 -3.88
C ASP A 137 10.97 -3.73 -4.43
N VAL A 138 9.77 -3.41 -4.89
CA VAL A 138 9.43 -2.16 -5.57
C VAL A 138 8.56 -1.25 -4.71
N HIS A 139 8.03 -1.78 -3.61
CA HIS A 139 7.14 -1.03 -2.77
C HIS A 139 7.95 -0.08 -1.89
N ASP A 140 7.64 1.20 -1.98
CA ASP A 140 8.40 2.25 -1.31
C ASP A 140 7.54 3.25 -0.56
N ILE A 141 6.21 3.08 -0.52
CA ILE A 141 5.30 3.96 0.22
C ILE A 141 5.80 4.16 1.66
N GLY A 142 6.01 3.04 2.38
CA GLY A 142 6.47 3.07 3.76
C GLY A 142 7.84 3.70 3.90
N LYS A 143 8.78 3.35 3.02
CA LYS A 143 10.15 3.92 3.00
C LYS A 143 10.13 5.43 2.76
N ASN A 144 9.38 5.89 1.77
CA ASN A 144 9.27 7.30 1.41
C ASN A 144 8.57 8.07 2.54
N LEU A 145 7.62 7.46 3.24
CA LEU A 145 7.03 8.05 4.43
C LEU A 145 8.06 8.17 5.58
N VAL A 146 8.89 7.14 5.80
CA VAL A 146 10.00 7.20 6.77
C VAL A 146 11.00 8.30 6.39
N ASP A 147 11.37 8.39 5.12
CA ASP A 147 12.24 9.46 4.60
C ASP A 147 11.67 10.84 4.93
N ILE A 148 10.41 11.08 4.54
CA ILE A 148 9.71 12.34 4.83
C ILE A 148 9.73 12.63 6.34
N ILE A 149 9.38 11.67 7.18
CA ILE A 149 9.30 11.90 8.63
C ILE A 149 10.67 12.18 9.24
N LEU A 150 11.71 11.42 8.88
CA LEU A 150 13.06 11.60 9.42
C LEU A 150 13.71 12.89 8.92
N SER A 151 13.61 13.17 7.62
CA SER A 151 14.12 14.41 7.01
C SER A 151 13.49 15.65 7.66
N ASN A 152 12.18 15.62 7.93
CA ASN A 152 11.51 16.72 8.61
C ASN A 152 11.79 16.81 10.12
N ASN A 153 12.38 15.78 10.72
CA ASN A 153 12.81 15.80 12.11
C ASN A 153 14.31 16.15 12.30
N GLY A 154 14.98 16.57 11.22
CA GLY A 154 16.36 17.07 11.25
C GLY A 154 17.43 15.97 11.08
N TYR A 155 17.04 14.80 10.58
CA TYR A 155 17.98 13.74 10.20
C TYR A 155 18.41 13.88 8.74
N ARG A 156 19.65 13.53 8.43
CA ARG A 156 20.11 13.41 7.04
C ARG A 156 19.72 12.03 6.51
N VAL A 157 18.77 12.00 5.58
CA VAL A 157 18.30 10.76 4.94
C VAL A 157 18.94 10.61 3.56
N VAL A 158 19.56 9.46 3.31
CA VAL A 158 20.06 9.06 2.00
C VAL A 158 19.14 7.97 1.46
N ASN A 159 18.12 8.37 0.73
CA ASN A 159 17.15 7.46 0.14
C ASN A 159 17.64 6.99 -1.24
N ILE A 160 18.10 5.75 -1.34
CA ILE A 160 18.66 5.18 -2.58
C ILE A 160 17.62 4.46 -3.44
N GLY A 161 16.34 4.56 -3.07
CA GLY A 161 15.22 4.05 -3.86
C GLY A 161 14.93 2.57 -3.65
N ILE A 162 14.44 1.93 -4.71
CA ILE A 162 13.91 0.55 -4.71
C ILE A 162 14.83 -0.45 -5.40
N LYS A 163 14.61 -1.75 -5.18
CA LYS A 163 15.40 -2.84 -5.79
C LYS A 163 16.90 -2.73 -5.50
N GLN A 164 17.27 -2.40 -4.26
CA GLN A 164 18.65 -2.11 -3.91
C GLN A 164 19.41 -3.35 -3.42
N PRO A 165 20.44 -3.83 -4.14
CA PRO A 165 21.26 -4.94 -3.68
C PRO A 165 22.17 -4.51 -2.53
N ILE A 166 22.56 -5.45 -1.66
CA ILE A 166 23.39 -5.18 -0.48
C ILE A 166 24.71 -4.47 -0.81
N ASN A 167 25.33 -4.79 -1.95
CA ASN A 167 26.53 -4.09 -2.40
C ASN A 167 26.28 -2.59 -2.55
N ASN A 168 25.21 -2.20 -3.24
CA ASN A 168 24.90 -0.78 -3.41
C ASN A 168 24.50 -0.12 -2.09
N ILE A 169 23.73 -0.81 -1.23
CA ILE A 169 23.40 -0.31 0.12
C ILE A 169 24.68 0.03 0.89
N LEU A 170 25.64 -0.89 0.95
CA LEU A 170 26.88 -0.71 1.70
C LEU A 170 27.81 0.32 1.06
N ASP A 171 27.91 0.34 -0.26
CA ASP A 171 28.74 1.30 -0.99
C ASP A 171 28.20 2.73 -0.78
N GLN A 172 26.89 2.92 -0.88
CA GLN A 172 26.25 4.21 -0.63
C GLN A 172 26.30 4.59 0.85
N ALA A 173 26.14 3.64 1.78
CA ALA A 173 26.25 3.90 3.21
C ALA A 173 27.65 4.42 3.57
N ARG A 174 28.70 3.83 2.99
CA ARG A 174 30.09 4.29 3.15
C ARG A 174 30.35 5.61 2.43
N ALA A 175 29.94 5.73 1.17
CA ALA A 175 30.18 6.92 0.35
C ALA A 175 29.55 8.18 0.95
N HIS A 176 28.35 8.04 1.53
CA HIS A 176 27.66 9.12 2.21
C HIS A 176 27.98 9.20 3.70
N GLN A 177 28.77 8.27 4.26
CA GLN A 177 29.11 8.20 5.68
C GLN A 177 27.86 8.26 6.58
N VAL A 178 26.87 7.40 6.32
CA VAL A 178 25.67 7.32 7.17
C VAL A 178 25.99 6.56 8.47
N GLU A 179 25.19 6.79 9.52
CA GLU A 179 25.36 6.11 10.81
C GLU A 179 24.47 4.88 10.93
N VAL A 180 23.27 4.91 10.36
CA VAL A 180 22.25 3.85 10.45
C VAL A 180 21.86 3.38 9.05
N ILE A 181 21.54 2.09 8.91
CA ILE A 181 20.97 1.53 7.67
C ILE A 181 19.53 1.11 7.92
N GLY A 182 18.60 1.69 7.16
CA GLY A 182 17.20 1.31 7.13
C GLY A 182 16.87 0.49 5.89
N MET A 183 16.31 -0.70 6.07
CA MET A 183 15.85 -1.55 4.97
C MET A 183 14.32 -1.72 5.02
N SER A 184 13.69 -1.55 3.86
CA SER A 184 12.24 -1.69 3.69
C SER A 184 11.89 -2.85 2.77
N GLY A 185 10.79 -3.53 3.06
CA GLY A 185 10.26 -4.63 2.24
C GLY A 185 8.79 -4.90 2.53
N LEU A 186 7.98 -4.99 1.48
CA LEU A 186 6.57 -5.39 1.56
C LEU A 186 6.38 -6.88 1.31
N LEU A 187 7.27 -7.51 0.55
CA LEU A 187 7.12 -8.92 0.18
C LEU A 187 7.73 -9.85 1.22
N VAL A 188 7.20 -11.07 1.28
CA VAL A 188 7.72 -12.13 2.14
C VAL A 188 9.15 -12.50 1.74
N LYS A 189 9.44 -12.53 0.43
CA LYS A 189 10.80 -12.76 -0.05
C LYS A 189 11.77 -11.65 0.39
N SER A 190 11.29 -10.42 0.55
CA SER A 190 12.10 -9.30 1.06
C SER A 190 12.59 -9.53 2.48
N THR A 191 11.84 -10.25 3.32
CA THR A 191 12.28 -10.56 4.69
C THR A 191 13.44 -11.55 4.72
N LEU A 192 13.51 -12.46 3.74
CA LEU A 192 14.65 -13.34 3.53
C LEU A 192 15.85 -12.56 2.97
N VAL A 193 15.62 -11.69 1.99
CA VAL A 193 16.68 -10.81 1.45
C VAL A 193 17.27 -9.93 2.56
N MET A 194 16.45 -9.39 3.47
CA MET A 194 16.94 -8.65 4.64
C MET A 194 17.80 -9.51 5.55
N LYS A 195 17.42 -10.77 5.81
CA LYS A 195 18.23 -11.71 6.58
C LYS A 195 19.58 -11.98 5.90
N ASP A 196 19.56 -12.25 4.60
CA ASP A 196 20.76 -12.50 3.81
C ASP A 196 21.69 -11.26 3.80
N ASN A 197 21.10 -10.06 3.70
CA ASN A 197 21.83 -8.80 3.81
C ASN A 197 22.55 -8.66 5.17
N LEU A 198 21.87 -8.98 6.27
CA LEU A 198 22.47 -8.95 7.62
C LEU A 198 23.63 -9.96 7.76
N LEU A 199 23.46 -11.17 7.22
CA LEU A 199 24.52 -12.19 7.22
C LEU A 199 25.72 -11.74 6.37
N GLU A 200 25.48 -11.18 5.19
CA GLU A 200 26.55 -10.62 4.35
C GLU A 200 27.28 -9.47 5.06
N MET A 201 26.57 -8.63 5.80
CA MET A 201 27.17 -7.58 6.63
C MET A 201 28.07 -8.17 7.73
N ASN A 202 27.68 -9.28 8.36
CA ASN A 202 28.55 -9.98 9.32
C ASN A 202 29.83 -10.48 8.65
N ASP A 203 29.69 -11.17 7.52
CA ASP A 203 30.81 -11.81 6.81
C ASP A 203 31.83 -10.78 6.32
N ARG A 204 31.37 -9.58 5.95
CA ARG A 204 32.23 -8.45 5.58
C ARG A 204 32.78 -7.66 6.77
N GLY A 205 32.42 -8.02 8.00
CA GLY A 205 32.81 -7.28 9.20
C GLY A 205 32.15 -5.90 9.31
N LEU A 206 31.01 -5.68 8.67
CA LEU A 206 30.26 -4.41 8.65
C LEU A 206 29.03 -4.42 9.58
N HIS A 207 29.03 -5.34 10.54
CA HIS A 207 28.00 -5.41 11.57
C HIS A 207 28.02 -4.23 12.55
N GLY A 208 28.95 -3.28 12.39
CA GLY A 208 28.99 -2.04 13.19
C GLY A 208 27.89 -1.04 12.85
N TYR A 209 27.18 -1.19 11.73
CA TYR A 209 26.01 -0.38 11.44
C TYR A 209 24.80 -0.89 12.24
N PRO A 210 24.13 -0.04 13.04
CA PRO A 210 22.78 -0.33 13.50
C PRO A 210 21.83 -0.44 12.30
N VAL A 211 20.96 -1.44 12.33
CA VAL A 211 19.99 -1.69 11.26
C VAL A 211 18.57 -1.54 11.77
N ILE A 212 17.76 -0.75 11.05
CA ILE A 212 16.32 -0.66 11.28
C ILE A 212 15.61 -1.37 10.13
N LEU A 213 14.79 -2.37 10.45
CA LEU A 213 13.99 -3.11 9.48
C LEU A 213 12.53 -2.71 9.59
N GLY A 214 11.88 -2.45 8.45
CA GLY A 214 10.45 -2.12 8.41
C GLY A 214 9.77 -2.60 7.13
N GLY A 215 8.44 -2.56 7.14
CA GLY A 215 7.59 -2.95 6.01
C GLY A 215 6.68 -4.13 6.33
N ALA A 216 5.58 -4.24 5.57
CA ALA A 216 4.38 -4.97 6.02
C ALA A 216 4.52 -6.50 6.07
N ALA A 217 5.60 -7.07 5.54
CA ALA A 217 5.87 -8.51 5.66
C ALA A 217 6.65 -8.89 6.92
N LEU A 218 7.26 -7.92 7.61
CA LEU A 218 8.00 -8.17 8.84
C LEU A 218 7.07 -8.21 10.05
N THR A 219 7.46 -9.02 11.03
CA THR A 219 6.85 -9.01 12.37
C THR A 219 7.92 -8.65 13.39
N ARG A 220 7.51 -8.08 14.52
CA ARG A 220 8.44 -7.75 15.61
C ARG A 220 9.20 -8.99 16.08
N ALA A 221 8.49 -10.11 16.27
CA ALA A 221 9.09 -11.37 16.70
C ALA A 221 10.20 -11.83 15.75
N TYR A 222 9.95 -11.83 14.44
CA TYR A 222 10.94 -12.26 13.45
C TYR A 222 12.21 -11.39 13.48
N VAL A 223 12.06 -10.07 13.61
CA VAL A 223 13.20 -9.15 13.62
C VAL A 223 13.96 -9.18 14.94
N GLU A 224 13.25 -9.10 16.06
CA GLU A 224 13.86 -8.94 17.38
C GLU A 224 14.28 -10.25 18.04
N GLN A 225 13.90 -11.40 17.46
CA GLN A 225 14.36 -12.73 17.87
C GLN A 225 15.24 -13.33 16.76
N ASP A 226 14.64 -13.78 15.65
CA ASP A 226 15.36 -14.56 14.63
C ASP A 226 16.50 -13.77 13.96
N LEU A 227 16.24 -12.52 13.55
CA LEU A 227 17.26 -11.71 12.86
C LEU A 227 18.28 -11.12 13.83
N ARG A 228 17.88 -10.88 15.08
CA ARG A 228 18.78 -10.44 16.14
C ARG A 228 19.80 -11.52 16.51
N ASP A 229 19.40 -12.79 16.50
CA ASP A 229 20.33 -13.91 16.69
C ASP A 229 21.27 -14.10 15.48
N ALA A 230 20.82 -13.71 14.28
CA ALA A 230 21.60 -13.84 13.06
C ALA A 230 22.61 -12.71 12.85
N TYR A 231 22.32 -11.48 13.28
CA TYR A 231 23.17 -10.30 13.07
C TYR A 231 24.04 -10.00 14.30
N ARG A 232 25.35 -9.76 14.09
CA ARG A 232 26.27 -9.47 15.21
C ARG A 232 26.15 -8.04 15.75
N GLY A 233 25.51 -7.15 14.98
CA GLY A 233 25.25 -5.77 15.36
C GLY A 233 23.85 -5.57 15.92
N ASP A 234 23.47 -4.32 16.13
CA ASP A 234 22.14 -3.99 16.60
C ASP A 234 21.13 -4.01 15.43
N VAL A 235 20.03 -4.74 15.59
CA VAL A 235 18.90 -4.76 14.65
C VAL A 235 17.58 -4.48 15.37
N PHE A 236 16.77 -3.58 14.81
CA PHE A 236 15.51 -3.12 15.39
C PHE A 236 14.37 -3.23 14.39
N TYR A 237 13.16 -3.48 14.91
CA TYR A 237 11.94 -3.43 14.11
C TYR A 237 11.26 -2.08 14.26
N ALA A 238 10.91 -1.47 13.13
CA ALA A 238 10.01 -0.32 13.07
C ALA A 238 8.70 -0.73 12.40
N GLN A 239 7.61 -0.74 13.16
CA GLN A 239 6.29 -1.05 12.61
C GLN A 239 5.79 0.05 11.66
N ASP A 240 6.14 1.30 11.95
CA ASP A 240 5.82 2.46 11.12
C ASP A 240 6.93 3.51 11.19
N ALA A 241 6.74 4.61 10.46
CA ALA A 241 7.73 5.67 10.35
C ALA A 241 7.99 6.42 11.66
N PHE A 242 7.06 6.42 12.61
CA PHE A 242 7.22 7.10 13.89
C PHE A 242 7.99 6.24 14.88
N GLU A 243 7.77 4.93 14.87
CA GLU A 243 8.66 4.03 15.58
C GLU A 243 10.10 4.13 15.03
N GLY A 244 10.26 4.26 13.71
CA GLY A 244 11.54 4.57 13.09
C GLY A 244 12.18 5.86 13.62
N LEU A 245 11.39 6.93 13.76
CA LEU A 245 11.83 8.19 14.36
C LEU A 245 12.28 8.01 15.82
N ARG A 246 11.49 7.31 16.64
CA ARG A 246 11.83 7.01 18.04
C ARG A 246 13.14 6.23 18.16
N LEU A 247 13.32 5.20 17.34
CA LEU A 247 14.54 4.40 17.31
C LEU A 247 15.77 5.25 16.93
N MET A 248 15.63 6.16 15.97
CA MET A 248 16.71 7.09 15.61
C MET A 248 17.09 8.03 16.78
N GLU A 249 16.10 8.51 17.55
CA GLU A 249 16.35 9.33 18.74
C GLU A 249 17.05 8.55 19.86
N GLU A 250 16.73 7.27 20.01
CA GLU A 250 17.35 6.37 20.99
C GLU A 250 18.79 6.03 20.61
N LEU A 251 19.03 5.64 19.34
CA LEU A 251 20.36 5.31 18.83
C LEU A 251 21.35 6.48 18.96
N ARG A 252 20.87 7.72 18.86
CA ARG A 252 21.69 8.92 19.10
C ARG A 252 22.22 9.03 20.52
N LYS A 253 21.49 8.51 21.51
CA LYS A 253 21.86 8.59 22.94
C LYS A 253 22.87 7.51 23.34
N GLY A 254 23.26 6.64 22.40
CA GLY A 254 24.08 5.44 22.60
C GLY A 254 23.25 4.17 22.36
N PRO A 255 23.87 3.03 22.03
CA PRO A 255 23.13 1.78 21.84
C PRO A 255 22.33 1.48 23.11
N PRO A 256 21.02 1.18 23.03
CA PRO A 256 20.22 0.88 24.21
C PRO A 256 20.88 -0.27 24.96
N SER A 257 21.15 -0.06 26.25
CA SER A 257 21.70 -1.10 27.12
C SER A 257 20.85 -2.35 26.99
N ALA A 258 21.48 -3.47 26.62
CA ALA A 258 20.87 -4.78 26.49
C ALA A 258 19.98 -5.11 27.71
N GLY A 259 18.69 -4.88 27.55
CA GLY A 259 17.64 -5.22 28.48
C GLY A 259 16.38 -5.44 27.66
N PRO A 260 15.53 -6.42 28.02
CA PRO A 260 14.28 -6.63 27.32
C PRO A 260 13.46 -5.34 27.43
N HIS A 261 13.08 -4.76 26.29
CA HIS A 261 12.05 -3.72 26.30
C HIS A 261 10.83 -4.32 27.02
N SER A 262 10.48 -3.71 28.15
CA SER A 262 9.35 -4.06 29.01
C SER A 262 8.02 -3.71 28.32
N GLY A 263 7.74 -4.38 27.20
CA GLY A 263 6.48 -4.31 26.47
C GLY A 263 5.88 -5.69 26.19
N ILE A 264 6.53 -6.77 26.65
CA ILE A 264 6.09 -8.15 26.40
C ILE A 264 4.88 -8.55 27.26
N GLU A 265 4.58 -7.85 28.36
CA GLU A 265 3.50 -8.27 29.28
C GLU A 265 2.13 -7.63 29.02
N ASP A 266 2.02 -6.49 28.32
CA ASP A 266 0.72 -5.82 28.12
C ASP A 266 0.08 -6.06 26.73
N ALA A 267 0.84 -6.50 25.72
CA ALA A 267 0.31 -6.70 24.36
C ALA A 267 -0.22 -8.13 24.11
N ALA A 268 0.22 -9.12 24.88
CA ALA A 268 -0.23 -10.50 24.74
C ALA A 268 -1.66 -10.73 25.26
N ALA A 269 -2.20 -9.81 26.07
CA ALA A 269 -3.53 -9.94 26.69
C ALA A 269 -4.68 -9.31 25.88
N SER A 270 -4.40 -8.54 24.82
CA SER A 270 -5.44 -7.85 24.04
C SER A 270 -5.86 -8.54 22.74
N ASP A 271 -5.14 -9.58 22.29
CA ASP A 271 -5.39 -10.22 20.99
C ASP A 271 -6.29 -11.47 21.04
N GLU A 272 -6.63 -12.00 22.23
CA GLU A 272 -7.42 -13.25 22.34
C GLU A 272 -8.89 -13.08 22.78
N ALA A 273 -9.40 -11.86 22.96
CA ALA A 273 -10.77 -11.66 23.46
C ALA A 273 -11.60 -10.64 22.68
N THR A 274 -11.85 -10.89 21.38
CA THR A 274 -13.08 -10.42 20.70
C THR A 274 -13.39 -11.30 19.48
N ALA A 275 -13.82 -12.54 19.74
CA ALA A 275 -14.66 -13.27 18.81
C ALA A 275 -16.12 -12.84 19.07
N ASP A 276 -16.59 -11.81 18.36
CA ASP A 276 -18.04 -11.57 18.22
C ASP A 276 -18.36 -10.91 16.86
N GLU A 277 -19.56 -11.20 16.39
CA GLU A 277 -20.05 -11.13 15.01
C GLU A 277 -20.15 -9.69 14.45
N GLY A 278 -19.72 -9.50 13.19
CA GLY A 278 -20.19 -8.37 12.36
C GLY A 278 -19.23 -7.22 12.04
N ALA A 279 -17.91 -7.33 12.25
CA ALA A 279 -16.95 -6.28 11.86
C ALA A 279 -16.58 -6.30 10.36
N PRO A 280 -16.53 -5.14 9.67
CA PRO A 280 -16.05 -5.07 8.28
C PRO A 280 -14.55 -5.40 8.20
N PHE A 281 -14.20 -6.22 7.22
CA PHE A 281 -12.86 -6.65 6.82
C PHE A 281 -11.80 -5.56 7.09
N ARG A 282 -10.92 -5.79 8.07
CA ARG A 282 -9.67 -5.02 8.21
C ARG A 282 -8.76 -5.45 7.07
N VAL A 283 -8.47 -4.55 6.14
CA VAL A 283 -7.42 -4.74 5.13
C VAL A 283 -6.07 -4.57 5.85
N GLY A 284 -5.66 -5.59 6.58
CA GLY A 284 -4.28 -5.81 6.99
C GLY A 284 -3.56 -6.59 5.88
N SER A 285 -2.26 -6.38 5.71
CA SER A 285 -1.40 -7.10 4.75
C SER A 285 -1.63 -8.62 4.83
N HIS A 286 -2.40 -9.18 3.89
CA HIS A 286 -2.70 -10.61 3.82
C HIS A 286 -1.55 -11.44 3.21
N ARG A 287 -0.27 -11.16 3.52
CA ARG A 287 0.85 -11.89 2.89
C ARG A 287 1.67 -12.66 3.93
N VAL A 288 1.85 -13.96 3.64
CA VAL A 288 2.23 -15.02 4.57
C VAL A 288 3.74 -15.20 4.62
N GLY A 289 4.37 -15.20 5.80
CA GLY A 289 5.80 -15.57 5.97
C GLY A 289 6.16 -16.94 5.35
N VAL A 290 7.46 -17.30 5.32
CA VAL A 290 8.01 -18.51 4.66
C VAL A 290 7.03 -19.70 4.69
N VAL A 291 6.57 -20.10 3.51
CA VAL A 291 5.64 -21.23 3.35
C VAL A 291 6.47 -22.49 3.36
N ASP A 292 6.12 -23.44 4.22
CA ASP A 292 6.85 -24.69 4.39
C ASP A 292 6.91 -25.45 3.04
N PRO A 293 8.11 -25.77 2.52
CA PRO A 293 8.27 -26.47 1.24
C PRO A 293 7.50 -27.80 1.16
N GLU A 294 7.26 -28.47 2.29
CA GLU A 294 6.48 -29.70 2.33
C GLU A 294 5.04 -29.51 1.84
N LEU A 295 4.47 -28.30 1.98
CA LEU A 295 3.11 -27.99 1.53
C LEU A 295 2.97 -28.08 0.00
N PHE A 296 4.07 -28.00 -0.74
CA PHE A 296 4.07 -28.11 -2.19
C PHE A 296 4.24 -29.56 -2.67
N VAL A 297 4.51 -30.50 -1.77
CA VAL A 297 4.64 -31.92 -2.09
C VAL A 297 3.28 -32.59 -1.92
N PHE A 298 2.84 -33.30 -2.95
CA PHE A 298 1.59 -34.07 -2.87
C PHE A 298 1.83 -35.36 -2.07
N ASP A 299 1.07 -35.54 -0.99
CA ASP A 299 1.16 -36.69 -0.09
C ASP A 299 0.17 -37.82 -0.43
N GLY A 300 -0.52 -37.72 -1.57
CA GLY A 300 -1.53 -38.69 -2.00
C GLY A 300 -2.97 -38.34 -1.60
N SER A 301 -3.18 -37.31 -0.76
CA SER A 301 -4.50 -36.93 -0.25
C SER A 301 -4.93 -35.55 -0.77
N ARG A 302 -6.10 -35.51 -1.42
CA ARG A 302 -6.71 -34.30 -2.00
C ARG A 302 -7.62 -33.58 -1.01
N SER A 303 -8.06 -32.38 -1.38
CA SER A 303 -9.10 -31.63 -0.67
C SER A 303 -10.42 -32.40 -0.64
N GLU A 304 -11.30 -32.06 0.30
CA GLU A 304 -12.69 -32.55 0.29
C GLU A 304 -13.53 -31.94 -0.84
N VAL A 305 -13.03 -30.88 -1.48
CA VAL A 305 -13.66 -30.23 -2.64
C VAL A 305 -13.49 -31.12 -3.86
N GLY A 306 -14.60 -31.60 -4.42
CA GLY A 306 -14.61 -32.27 -5.72
C GLY A 306 -14.56 -31.27 -6.88
N PRO A 307 -14.27 -31.70 -8.11
CA PRO A 307 -14.31 -30.84 -9.28
C PRO A 307 -15.73 -30.35 -9.57
N ALA A 308 -15.86 -29.22 -10.25
CA ALA A 308 -17.16 -28.65 -10.59
C ALA A 308 -17.97 -29.62 -11.47
N THR A 309 -19.27 -29.71 -11.16
CA THR A 309 -20.23 -30.52 -11.92
C THR A 309 -20.37 -30.02 -13.35
N GLU A 310 -20.45 -28.70 -13.52
CA GLU A 310 -20.56 -28.05 -14.83
C GLU A 310 -19.28 -27.25 -15.10
N ILE A 311 -18.66 -27.49 -16.26
CA ILE A 311 -17.47 -26.76 -16.70
C ILE A 311 -17.91 -25.73 -17.72
N PRO A 312 -17.59 -24.45 -17.51
CA PRO A 312 -17.86 -23.40 -18.49
C PRO A 312 -17.25 -23.71 -19.86
N GLU A 313 -17.97 -23.37 -20.92
CA GLU A 313 -17.40 -23.33 -22.26
C GLU A 313 -16.53 -22.08 -22.40
N ILE A 314 -15.31 -22.24 -22.93
CA ILE A 314 -14.43 -21.08 -23.15
C ILE A 314 -14.95 -20.26 -24.35
N PRO A 315 -15.03 -18.92 -24.23
CA PRO A 315 -15.44 -18.08 -25.36
C PRO A 315 -14.41 -18.07 -26.51
N PHE A 316 -13.15 -18.33 -26.18
CA PHE A 316 -12.05 -18.53 -27.12
C PHE A 316 -10.89 -19.23 -26.40
N TYR A 317 -10.04 -19.95 -27.13
CA TYR A 317 -8.76 -20.43 -26.60
C TYR A 317 -7.66 -19.38 -26.82
N GLY A 318 -6.77 -19.23 -25.84
CA GLY A 318 -5.61 -18.36 -25.93
C GLY A 318 -5.84 -16.98 -25.31
N VAL A 319 -5.22 -15.94 -25.87
CA VAL A 319 -5.06 -14.63 -25.20
C VAL A 319 -5.68 -13.51 -26.02
N ARG A 320 -6.36 -12.59 -25.35
CA ARG A 320 -6.84 -11.31 -25.89
C ARG A 320 -6.39 -10.15 -25.02
N LYS A 321 -6.50 -8.94 -25.57
CA LYS A 321 -6.23 -7.69 -24.86
C LYS A 321 -7.32 -6.66 -25.07
N ALA A 322 -7.47 -5.80 -24.09
CA ALA A 322 -8.36 -4.66 -24.08
C ALA A 322 -7.56 -3.43 -23.65
N GLU A 323 -7.69 -2.34 -24.40
CA GLU A 323 -6.97 -1.09 -24.18
C GLU A 323 -7.90 0.13 -24.24
N LYS A 324 -9.20 -0.09 -24.46
CA LYS A 324 -10.22 0.95 -24.57
C LYS A 324 -11.18 0.81 -23.40
N PHE A 325 -11.08 1.75 -22.46
CA PHE A 325 -11.89 1.78 -21.26
C PHE A 325 -12.48 3.17 -21.06
N ASP A 326 -13.69 3.21 -20.54
CA ASP A 326 -14.14 4.38 -19.80
C ASP A 326 -13.57 4.29 -18.38
N VAL A 327 -12.63 5.17 -18.05
CA VAL A 327 -11.96 5.18 -16.74
C VAL A 327 -12.98 5.40 -15.61
N PHE A 328 -14.08 6.10 -15.87
CA PHE A 328 -15.12 6.32 -14.86
C PHE A 328 -15.92 5.06 -14.53
N GLU A 329 -16.04 4.12 -15.47
CA GLU A 329 -16.61 2.80 -15.18
C GLU A 329 -15.68 1.98 -14.28
N VAL A 330 -14.37 2.07 -14.50
CA VAL A 330 -13.36 1.42 -13.63
C VAL A 330 -13.43 2.00 -12.22
N PHE A 331 -13.55 3.32 -12.08
CA PHE A 331 -13.60 3.97 -10.76
C PHE A 331 -14.76 3.53 -9.88
N LYS A 332 -15.87 3.04 -10.45
CA LYS A 332 -16.99 2.49 -9.66
C LYS A 332 -16.60 1.24 -8.87
N TYR A 333 -15.51 0.58 -9.26
CA TYR A 333 -14.98 -0.63 -8.62
C TYR A 333 -13.90 -0.32 -7.57
N ILE A 334 -13.58 0.95 -7.32
CA ILE A 334 -12.64 1.32 -6.26
C ILE A 334 -13.22 0.97 -4.88
N ASN A 335 -12.43 0.27 -4.08
CA ASN A 335 -12.78 0.01 -2.68
C ASN A 335 -12.46 1.24 -1.84
N THR A 336 -13.45 2.10 -1.60
CA THR A 336 -13.25 3.34 -0.84
C THR A 336 -12.85 3.09 0.62
N ILE A 337 -13.19 1.92 1.18
CA ILE A 337 -12.75 1.55 2.54
C ILE A 337 -11.24 1.30 2.54
N ALA A 338 -10.74 0.51 1.57
CA ALA A 338 -9.31 0.24 1.42
C ALA A 338 -8.53 1.52 1.08
N LEU A 339 -9.08 2.35 0.18
CA LEU A 339 -8.50 3.64 -0.15
C LEU A 339 -8.39 4.56 1.06
N PHE A 340 -9.50 4.84 1.75
CA PHE A 340 -9.54 5.87 2.80
C PHE A 340 -8.81 5.42 4.07
N ARG A 341 -9.04 4.17 4.50
CA ARG A 341 -8.49 3.68 5.78
C ARG A 341 -7.14 2.98 5.61
N GLY A 342 -6.92 2.33 4.47
CA GLY A 342 -5.67 1.62 4.16
C GLY A 342 -4.65 2.57 3.55
N GLN A 343 -4.88 3.00 2.31
CA GLN A 343 -3.89 3.77 1.55
C GLN A 343 -3.67 5.16 2.14
N TRP A 344 -4.75 5.89 2.43
CA TRP A 344 -4.69 7.26 2.97
C TRP A 344 -4.56 7.30 4.49
N GLN A 345 -4.66 6.14 5.15
CA GLN A 345 -4.53 5.96 6.59
C GLN A 345 -5.39 6.92 7.42
N PHE A 346 -6.61 7.22 6.98
CA PHE A 346 -7.59 7.87 7.85
C PHE A 346 -7.99 6.90 8.95
N ARG A 347 -7.68 7.27 10.19
CA ARG A 347 -7.96 6.53 11.41
C ARG A 347 -9.08 7.21 12.18
N ARG A 348 -9.83 6.41 12.92
CA ARG A 348 -10.85 6.92 13.84
C ARG A 348 -10.19 7.67 15.00
N GLY A 349 -10.72 8.83 15.36
CA GLY A 349 -10.26 9.58 16.54
C GLY A 349 -10.56 8.85 17.85
N GLU A 350 -9.84 9.23 18.91
CA GLU A 350 -10.08 8.72 20.26
C GLU A 350 -11.52 9.02 20.71
N GLY A 351 -12.26 8.01 21.15
CA GLY A 351 -13.67 8.14 21.58
C GLY A 351 -14.71 8.34 20.46
N GLN A 352 -14.29 8.48 19.20
CA GLN A 352 -15.21 8.69 18.08
C GLN A 352 -15.97 7.40 17.72
N GLY A 353 -17.28 7.50 17.49
CA GLY A 353 -18.11 6.39 17.06
C GLY A 353 -17.87 5.98 15.60
N ASN A 354 -18.26 4.75 15.22
CA ASN A 354 -18.14 4.30 13.82
C ASN A 354 -18.99 5.12 12.84
N LEU A 355 -20.17 5.57 13.26
CA LEU A 355 -21.07 6.37 12.42
C LEU A 355 -20.48 7.77 12.19
N GLU A 356 -20.08 8.44 13.26
CA GLU A 356 -19.43 9.76 13.21
C GLU A 356 -18.17 9.74 12.34
N PHE A 357 -17.37 8.67 12.43
CA PHE A 357 -16.19 8.53 11.58
C PHE A 357 -16.54 8.34 10.10
N ASN A 358 -17.62 7.61 9.79
CA ASN A 358 -18.07 7.47 8.41
C ASN A 358 -18.59 8.80 7.85
N ASP A 359 -19.36 9.56 8.64
CA ASP A 359 -19.82 10.90 8.24
C ASP A 359 -18.63 11.84 7.98
N TRP A 360 -17.61 11.77 8.85
CA TRP A 360 -16.37 12.52 8.67
C TRP A 360 -15.65 12.14 7.37
N LEU A 361 -15.58 10.85 7.02
CA LEU A 361 -15.00 10.38 5.76
C LEU A 361 -15.78 10.88 4.53
N GLU A 362 -17.11 10.92 4.60
CA GLU A 362 -17.92 11.49 3.51
C GLU A 362 -17.73 13.00 3.37
N GLU A 363 -17.50 13.73 4.46
CA GLU A 363 -17.25 15.17 4.40
C GLU A 363 -15.83 15.50 3.92
N HIS A 364 -14.82 14.73 4.34
CA HIS A 364 -13.41 15.09 4.14
C HIS A 364 -12.68 14.24 3.09
N ALA A 365 -12.93 12.93 3.04
CA ALA A 365 -12.23 12.02 2.12
C ALA A 365 -12.94 11.92 0.76
N ARG A 366 -14.27 11.92 0.73
CA ARG A 366 -15.06 11.84 -0.53
C ARG A 366 -14.74 12.97 -1.51
N PRO A 367 -14.62 14.25 -1.12
CA PRO A 367 -14.31 15.31 -2.07
C PRO A 367 -12.91 15.16 -2.69
N ILE A 368 -11.93 14.66 -1.92
CA ILE A 368 -10.58 14.36 -2.42
C ILE A 368 -10.64 13.26 -3.46
N PHE A 369 -11.40 12.19 -3.18
CA PHE A 369 -11.63 11.09 -4.13
C PHE A 369 -12.24 11.57 -5.44
N GLU A 370 -13.33 12.33 -5.39
CA GLU A 370 -14.03 12.85 -6.58
C GLU A 370 -13.19 13.84 -7.39
N ARG A 371 -12.36 14.64 -6.70
CA ARG A 371 -11.39 15.52 -7.36
C ARG A 371 -10.34 14.68 -8.10
N LEU A 372 -9.73 13.71 -7.44
CA LEU A 372 -8.67 12.87 -8.03
C LEU A 372 -9.18 11.98 -9.16
N GLN A 373 -10.42 11.50 -9.11
CA GLN A 373 -11.03 10.82 -10.26
C GLN A 373 -10.96 11.69 -11.52
N ARG A 374 -11.33 12.98 -11.41
CA ARG A 374 -11.32 13.91 -12.56
C ARG A 374 -9.91 14.26 -13.02
N GLU A 375 -8.98 14.46 -12.08
CA GLU A 375 -7.60 14.82 -12.40
C GLU A 375 -6.82 13.67 -13.02
N LEU A 376 -6.93 12.47 -12.43
CA LEU A 376 -6.17 11.29 -12.85
C LEU A 376 -6.76 10.58 -14.07
N ALA A 377 -8.04 10.83 -14.43
CA ALA A 377 -8.68 10.23 -15.60
C ALA A 377 -7.89 10.43 -16.91
N LYS A 378 -7.12 11.51 -17.03
CA LYS A 378 -6.28 11.79 -18.21
C LYS A 378 -4.93 11.08 -18.19
N LEU A 379 -4.47 10.67 -17.02
CA LEU A 379 -3.18 10.00 -16.82
C LEU A 379 -3.33 8.48 -16.85
N ILE A 380 -4.44 7.97 -16.31
CA ILE A 380 -4.72 6.54 -16.24
C ILE A 380 -4.96 5.98 -17.65
N GLN A 381 -4.19 4.94 -17.98
CA GLN A 381 -4.25 4.22 -19.25
C GLN A 381 -4.54 2.75 -18.97
N PRO A 382 -5.80 2.38 -18.66
CA PRO A 382 -6.15 1.02 -18.31
C PRO A 382 -5.89 0.07 -19.48
N LYS A 383 -5.20 -1.02 -19.20
CA LYS A 383 -4.98 -2.11 -20.15
C LYS A 383 -5.11 -3.44 -19.44
N VAL A 384 -5.72 -4.38 -20.14
CA VAL A 384 -5.90 -5.75 -19.64
C VAL A 384 -5.48 -6.74 -20.71
N LYS A 385 -4.79 -7.78 -20.28
CA LYS A 385 -4.56 -8.98 -21.07
C LYS A 385 -5.09 -10.17 -20.30
N TRP A 386 -5.94 -10.96 -20.94
CA TRP A 386 -6.56 -12.14 -20.33
C TRP A 386 -6.64 -13.28 -21.33
N GLY A 387 -6.79 -14.50 -20.83
CA GLY A 387 -6.92 -15.66 -21.68
C GLY A 387 -7.59 -16.83 -20.98
N TYR A 388 -8.09 -17.73 -21.81
CA TYR A 388 -8.72 -18.98 -21.39
C TYR A 388 -7.94 -20.16 -21.98
N PHE A 389 -7.72 -21.16 -21.15
CA PHE A 389 -6.92 -22.32 -21.51
C PHE A 389 -7.56 -23.58 -20.97
N PHE A 390 -7.42 -24.67 -21.71
CA PHE A 390 -7.70 -26.00 -21.18
C PHE A 390 -6.67 -26.33 -20.11
N CYS A 391 -7.10 -27.01 -19.04
CA CYS A 391 -6.23 -27.41 -17.96
C CYS A 391 -6.63 -28.75 -17.35
N ARG A 392 -5.70 -29.35 -16.61
CA ARG A 392 -5.95 -30.51 -15.77
C ARG A 392 -5.21 -30.39 -14.45
N SER A 393 -5.76 -30.98 -13.41
CA SER A 393 -5.08 -31.11 -12.12
C SER A 393 -4.27 -32.40 -12.02
N GLU A 394 -3.09 -32.31 -11.41
CA GLU A 394 -2.21 -33.45 -11.12
C GLU A 394 -1.60 -33.26 -9.71
N GLY A 395 -2.25 -33.83 -8.70
CA GLY A 395 -1.86 -33.64 -7.30
C GLY A 395 -2.01 -32.18 -6.87
N ASN A 396 -0.87 -31.47 -6.71
CA ASN A 396 -0.83 -30.05 -6.35
C ASN A 396 -0.57 -29.14 -7.56
N ASP A 397 -0.45 -29.72 -8.76
CA ASP A 397 -0.12 -29.01 -9.98
C ASP A 397 -1.39 -28.72 -10.80
N LEU A 398 -1.46 -27.51 -11.36
CA LEU A 398 -2.37 -27.14 -12.43
C LEU A 398 -1.60 -27.13 -13.75
N VAL A 399 -1.92 -28.07 -14.62
CA VAL A 399 -1.30 -28.27 -15.92
C VAL A 399 -2.12 -27.55 -16.98
N ILE A 400 -1.52 -26.57 -17.65
CA ILE A 400 -2.14 -25.83 -18.74
C ILE A 400 -1.82 -26.52 -20.06
N LEU A 401 -2.84 -26.72 -20.90
CA LEU A 401 -2.78 -27.51 -22.11
C LEU A 401 -2.79 -26.63 -23.38
N GLY A 402 -2.30 -27.22 -24.48
CA GLY A 402 -2.42 -26.72 -25.84
C GLY A 402 -3.86 -26.64 -26.33
N ASP A 403 -4.07 -26.04 -27.49
CA ASP A 403 -5.36 -26.02 -28.19
C ASP A 403 -5.81 -27.44 -28.58
N ASP A 404 -4.84 -28.33 -28.77
CA ASP A 404 -4.99 -29.77 -28.96
C ASP A 404 -5.53 -30.53 -27.73
N ARG A 405 -5.67 -29.86 -26.58
CA ARG A 405 -6.14 -30.41 -25.29
C ARG A 405 -5.29 -31.53 -24.71
N VAL A 406 -4.04 -31.69 -25.19
CA VAL A 406 -3.17 -32.81 -24.79
C VAL A 406 -1.77 -32.32 -24.44
N THR A 407 -1.19 -31.44 -25.24
CA THR A 407 0.19 -30.99 -25.05
C THR A 407 0.29 -30.07 -23.83
N GLU A 408 1.17 -30.39 -22.88
CA GLU A 408 1.48 -29.51 -21.75
C GLU A 408 2.19 -28.24 -22.25
N ARG A 409 1.65 -27.08 -21.87
CA ARG A 409 2.16 -25.76 -22.24
C ARG A 409 2.86 -25.07 -21.07
N GLU A 410 2.23 -25.08 -19.90
CA GLU A 410 2.76 -24.50 -18.66
C GLU A 410 2.23 -25.28 -17.46
N ARG A 411 2.91 -25.16 -16.31
CA ARG A 411 2.54 -25.84 -15.08
C ARG A 411 2.72 -24.92 -13.88
N PHE A 412 1.68 -24.82 -13.06
CA PHE A 412 1.67 -24.05 -11.82
C PHE A 412 1.57 -25.01 -10.64
N ARG A 413 2.43 -24.86 -9.64
CA ARG A 413 2.44 -25.72 -8.45
C ARG A 413 1.96 -24.93 -7.24
N PHE A 414 0.88 -25.39 -6.63
CA PHE A 414 0.26 -24.69 -5.51
C PHE A 414 0.49 -25.43 -4.18
N PRO A 415 0.61 -24.71 -3.07
CA PRO A 415 0.69 -25.35 -1.77
C PRO A 415 -0.69 -25.90 -1.35
N ARG A 416 -0.67 -26.86 -0.44
CA ARG A 416 -1.84 -27.53 0.14
C ARG A 416 -1.88 -27.33 1.64
N GLN A 417 -3.06 -27.01 2.19
CA GLN A 417 -3.25 -26.92 3.66
C GLN A 417 -2.94 -28.27 4.32
N ARG A 418 -2.25 -28.26 5.46
CA ARG A 418 -1.98 -29.47 6.26
C ARG A 418 -3.25 -30.03 6.88
N ASP A 419 -3.99 -29.15 7.54
CA ASP A 419 -5.15 -29.48 8.37
C ASP A 419 -6.47 -29.01 7.72
N GLY A 420 -7.59 -29.38 8.34
CA GLY A 420 -8.92 -28.99 7.91
C GLY A 420 -9.30 -29.55 6.54
N LYS A 421 -9.80 -28.70 5.65
CA LYS A 421 -10.28 -29.08 4.31
C LYS A 421 -9.16 -29.43 3.32
N ARG A 422 -7.89 -29.24 3.72
CA ARG A 422 -6.71 -29.54 2.90
C ARG A 422 -6.71 -28.83 1.54
N LEU A 423 -7.20 -27.59 1.49
CA LEU A 423 -7.42 -26.86 0.24
C LEU A 423 -6.13 -26.67 -0.54
N CYS A 424 -6.22 -26.89 -1.86
CA CYS A 424 -5.20 -26.60 -2.85
C CYS A 424 -5.89 -26.07 -4.11
N LEU A 425 -5.31 -25.03 -4.76
CA LEU A 425 -5.92 -24.42 -5.94
C LEU A 425 -6.11 -25.42 -7.10
N ALA A 426 -5.22 -26.40 -7.25
CA ALA A 426 -5.33 -27.42 -8.28
C ALA A 426 -6.58 -28.29 -8.14
N ASP A 427 -7.12 -28.47 -6.92
CA ASP A 427 -8.28 -29.35 -6.70
C ASP A 427 -9.61 -28.79 -7.18
N PHE A 428 -9.68 -27.48 -7.46
CA PHE A 428 -10.87 -26.89 -8.06
C PHE A 428 -11.04 -27.25 -9.55
N PHE A 429 -10.07 -27.95 -10.15
CA PHE A 429 -10.06 -28.34 -11.54
C PHE A 429 -10.05 -29.87 -11.71
N ARG A 430 -10.67 -30.38 -12.78
CA ARG A 430 -10.69 -31.80 -13.14
C ARG A 430 -9.29 -32.35 -13.41
N GLY A 431 -9.05 -33.58 -12.96
CA GLY A 431 -7.79 -34.27 -13.16
C GLY A 431 -7.71 -35.03 -14.48
N PHE A 432 -6.63 -35.79 -14.68
CA PHE A 432 -6.46 -36.71 -15.82
C PHE A 432 -7.37 -37.94 -15.78
N ASP A 433 -8.02 -38.19 -14.66
CA ASP A 433 -9.07 -39.22 -14.48
C ASP A 433 -10.40 -38.84 -15.14
N SER A 434 -10.62 -37.55 -15.44
CA SER A 434 -11.77 -37.06 -16.18
C SER A 434 -11.58 -37.21 -17.70
N PRO A 435 -12.61 -37.61 -18.48
CA PRO A 435 -12.48 -37.73 -19.94
C PRO A 435 -12.20 -36.38 -20.62
N GLU A 436 -12.82 -35.29 -20.15
CA GLU A 436 -12.66 -33.95 -20.70
C GLU A 436 -11.75 -33.09 -19.81
N PRO A 437 -10.93 -32.19 -20.39
CA PRO A 437 -10.15 -31.23 -19.61
C PRO A 437 -11.06 -30.21 -18.94
N ASP A 438 -10.53 -29.56 -17.91
CA ASP A 438 -11.13 -28.37 -17.30
C ASP A 438 -10.68 -27.09 -18.03
N VAL A 439 -11.10 -25.93 -17.54
CA VAL A 439 -10.78 -24.62 -18.09
C VAL A 439 -10.24 -23.71 -16.98
N ALA A 440 -9.15 -23.00 -17.26
CA ALA A 440 -8.61 -21.98 -16.38
C ALA A 440 -8.49 -20.65 -17.13
N ALA A 441 -8.80 -19.56 -16.44
CA ALA A 441 -8.61 -18.22 -16.95
C ALA A 441 -7.46 -17.53 -16.21
N PHE A 442 -6.72 -16.70 -16.93
CA PHE A 442 -5.64 -15.90 -16.36
C PHE A 442 -5.80 -14.46 -16.82
N GLN A 443 -5.42 -13.52 -15.96
CA GLN A 443 -5.41 -12.10 -16.31
C GLN A 443 -4.17 -11.38 -15.77
N VAL A 444 -3.82 -10.30 -16.45
CA VAL A 444 -2.89 -9.28 -15.97
C VAL A 444 -3.41 -7.91 -16.42
N VAL A 445 -3.41 -6.95 -15.50
CA VAL A 445 -3.94 -5.60 -15.72
C VAL A 445 -2.93 -4.55 -15.30
N THR A 446 -3.01 -3.36 -15.90
CA THR A 446 -2.22 -2.19 -15.53
C THR A 446 -3.01 -0.90 -15.79
N ILE A 447 -2.74 0.14 -15.01
CA ILE A 447 -3.23 1.50 -15.30
C ILE A 447 -2.19 2.36 -16.04
N GLY A 448 -1.07 1.75 -16.46
CA GLY A 448 0.02 2.40 -17.17
C GLY A 448 0.99 3.16 -16.24
N PRO A 449 2.12 3.66 -16.79
CA PRO A 449 3.21 4.23 -16.00
C PRO A 449 3.04 5.71 -15.64
N GLU A 450 2.06 6.41 -16.21
CA GLU A 450 1.94 7.86 -16.09
C GLU A 450 1.57 8.32 -14.68
N VAL A 451 0.81 7.51 -13.93
CA VAL A 451 0.50 7.80 -12.52
C VAL A 451 1.78 7.74 -11.68
N ALA A 452 2.59 6.69 -11.80
CA ALA A 452 3.89 6.61 -11.13
C ALA A 452 4.85 7.77 -11.53
N ARG A 453 4.83 8.21 -12.79
CA ARG A 453 5.59 9.41 -13.22
C ARG A 453 5.09 10.68 -12.55
N TYR A 454 3.79 10.81 -12.36
CA TYR A 454 3.19 11.95 -11.68
C TYR A 454 3.49 11.94 -10.18
N GLU A 455 3.40 10.77 -9.54
CA GLU A 455 3.80 10.56 -8.14
C GLU A 455 5.24 11.02 -7.89
N ARG A 456 6.20 10.61 -8.74
CA ARG A 456 7.60 11.05 -8.61
C ARG A 456 7.75 12.57 -8.64
N ARG A 457 7.04 13.26 -9.54
CA ARG A 457 7.07 14.73 -9.61
C ARG A 457 6.53 15.38 -8.34
N LEU A 458 5.44 14.84 -7.77
CA LEU A 458 4.87 15.33 -6.51
C LEU A 458 5.84 15.13 -5.34
N PHE A 459 6.48 13.96 -5.27
CA PHE A 459 7.46 13.66 -4.24
C PHE A 459 8.68 14.60 -4.33
N GLU A 460 9.25 14.78 -5.53
CA GLU A 460 10.37 15.70 -5.79
C GLU A 460 10.01 17.15 -5.43
N ALA A 461 8.81 17.61 -5.82
CA ALA A 461 8.28 18.92 -5.47
C ALA A 461 8.03 19.09 -3.97
N GLY A 462 7.97 18.00 -3.20
CA GLY A 462 7.63 18.02 -1.78
C GLY A 462 6.16 18.18 -1.47
N ASP A 463 5.28 17.88 -2.43
CA ASP A 463 3.84 17.85 -2.26
C ASP A 463 3.42 16.47 -1.72
N TYR A 464 3.94 16.14 -0.54
CA TYR A 464 3.86 14.79 0.04
C TYR A 464 2.43 14.33 0.32
N ARG A 465 1.55 15.25 0.72
CA ARG A 465 0.14 14.91 0.96
C ARG A 465 -0.55 14.53 -0.34
N GLU A 466 -0.31 15.29 -1.40
CA GLU A 466 -0.89 15.00 -2.72
C GLU A 466 -0.29 13.71 -3.31
N TYR A 467 1.02 13.49 -3.14
CA TYR A 467 1.68 12.22 -3.47
C TYR A 467 0.98 11.02 -2.81
N LEU A 468 0.73 11.08 -1.50
CA LEU A 468 0.04 10.00 -0.78
C LEU A 468 -1.34 9.73 -1.41
N TYR A 469 -2.09 10.80 -1.72
CA TYR A 469 -3.43 10.65 -2.25
C TYR A 469 -3.45 10.05 -3.65
N VAL A 470 -2.60 10.55 -4.54
CA VAL A 470 -2.44 10.06 -5.92
C VAL A 470 -1.98 8.61 -5.92
N HIS A 471 -1.02 8.27 -5.06
CA HIS A 471 -0.53 6.90 -4.95
C HIS A 471 -1.62 5.92 -4.53
N GLY A 472 -2.37 6.25 -3.48
CA GLY A 472 -3.50 5.44 -3.04
C GLY A 472 -4.54 5.25 -4.15
N MET A 473 -4.83 6.31 -4.92
CA MET A 473 -5.72 6.21 -6.08
C MET A 473 -5.16 5.30 -7.17
N GLY A 474 -3.85 5.36 -7.46
CA GLY A 474 -3.20 4.51 -8.45
C GLY A 474 -3.33 3.03 -8.09
N VAL A 475 -3.00 2.66 -6.85
CA VAL A 475 -3.11 1.29 -6.35
C VAL A 475 -4.55 0.77 -6.44
N GLU A 476 -5.51 1.51 -5.90
CA GLU A 476 -6.90 1.06 -5.86
C GLU A 476 -7.56 1.07 -7.25
N THR A 477 -7.11 1.91 -8.18
CA THR A 477 -7.59 1.86 -9.58
C THR A 477 -7.09 0.61 -10.30
N ALA A 478 -5.87 0.15 -10.04
CA ALA A 478 -5.37 -1.10 -10.61
C ALA A 478 -6.16 -2.32 -10.10
N GLU A 479 -6.49 -2.35 -8.80
CA GLU A 479 -7.37 -3.39 -8.24
C GLU A 479 -8.81 -3.27 -8.74
N ALA A 480 -9.33 -2.05 -8.88
CA ALA A 480 -10.65 -1.80 -9.47
C ALA A 480 -10.74 -2.31 -10.92
N LEU A 481 -9.68 -2.09 -11.72
CA LEU A 481 -9.59 -2.63 -13.08
C LEU A 481 -9.57 -4.16 -13.08
N ALA A 482 -8.85 -4.76 -12.15
CA ALA A 482 -8.79 -6.22 -12.01
C ALA A 482 -10.14 -6.83 -11.65
N GLU A 483 -10.90 -6.18 -10.76
CA GLU A 483 -12.22 -6.65 -10.36
C GLU A 483 -13.27 -6.39 -11.46
N TYR A 484 -13.23 -5.21 -12.10
CA TYR A 484 -14.05 -4.92 -13.28
C TYR A 484 -13.84 -5.97 -14.37
N TRP A 485 -12.59 -6.32 -14.65
CA TRP A 485 -12.27 -7.32 -15.67
C TRP A 485 -12.64 -8.74 -15.24
N HIS A 486 -12.46 -9.08 -13.97
CA HIS A 486 -12.90 -10.37 -13.44
C HIS A 486 -14.41 -10.56 -13.60
N ARG A 487 -15.22 -9.50 -13.42
CA ARG A 487 -16.65 -9.53 -13.75
C ARG A 487 -16.89 -9.83 -15.23
N MET A 488 -16.13 -9.23 -16.14
CA MET A 488 -16.24 -9.54 -17.57
C MET A 488 -15.91 -11.00 -17.85
N VAL A 489 -14.89 -11.56 -17.20
CA VAL A 489 -14.54 -12.98 -17.31
C VAL A 489 -15.67 -13.89 -16.81
N ARG A 490 -16.34 -13.54 -15.70
CA ARG A 490 -17.50 -14.29 -15.21
C ARG A 490 -18.66 -14.31 -16.21
N ILE A 491 -18.96 -13.15 -16.80
CA ILE A 491 -19.99 -13.02 -17.85
C ILE A 491 -19.60 -13.84 -19.09
N GLU A 492 -18.34 -13.74 -19.53
CA GLU A 492 -17.84 -14.47 -20.69
C GLU A 492 -17.94 -15.99 -20.48
N LEU A 493 -17.65 -16.49 -19.28
CA LEU A 493 -17.78 -17.90 -18.91
C LEU A 493 -19.22 -18.32 -18.58
N GLY A 494 -20.18 -17.39 -18.54
CA GLY A 494 -21.57 -17.69 -18.16
C GLY A 494 -21.74 -18.13 -16.70
N ILE A 495 -20.86 -17.68 -15.80
CA ILE A 495 -20.88 -17.96 -14.36
C ILE A 495 -21.29 -16.73 -13.53
N ASP A 496 -22.02 -15.79 -14.13
CA ASP A 496 -22.54 -14.59 -13.47
C ASP A 496 -23.87 -14.82 -12.73
N ASP A 497 -24.24 -16.08 -12.47
CA ASP A 497 -25.47 -16.50 -11.77
C ASP A 497 -25.59 -15.95 -10.33
N ARG A 498 -24.47 -15.51 -9.74
CA ARG A 498 -24.38 -14.94 -8.39
C ARG A 498 -23.79 -13.54 -8.38
N GLU A 499 -23.87 -12.79 -9.49
CA GLU A 499 -23.32 -11.45 -9.54
C GLU A 499 -23.99 -10.54 -8.47
N PRO A 500 -23.24 -9.90 -7.58
CA PRO A 500 -23.82 -9.13 -6.49
C PRO A 500 -24.37 -7.77 -6.96
N ASP A 501 -25.55 -7.39 -6.46
CA ASP A 501 -26.18 -6.09 -6.75
C ASP A 501 -25.45 -4.88 -6.15
N SER A 502 -24.42 -5.11 -5.32
CA SER A 502 -23.70 -4.04 -4.62
C SER A 502 -22.21 -4.29 -4.58
N ILE A 503 -21.44 -3.20 -4.57
CA ILE A 503 -19.98 -3.25 -4.42
C ILE A 503 -19.55 -3.93 -3.11
N ARG A 504 -20.37 -3.81 -2.05
CA ARG A 504 -20.11 -4.51 -0.78
C ARG A 504 -20.23 -6.02 -0.94
N GLY A 505 -21.17 -6.51 -1.74
CA GLY A 505 -21.28 -7.92 -2.09
C GLY A 505 -20.09 -8.41 -2.92
N LEU A 506 -19.61 -7.57 -3.84
CA LEU A 506 -18.43 -7.83 -4.66
C LEU A 506 -17.18 -8.04 -3.79
N PHE A 507 -16.87 -7.11 -2.90
CA PHE A 507 -15.72 -7.25 -1.97
C PHE A 507 -15.92 -8.34 -0.92
N GLY A 508 -17.16 -8.73 -0.64
CA GLY A 508 -17.48 -9.91 0.16
C GLY A 508 -17.34 -11.23 -0.58
N VAL A 509 -16.87 -11.22 -1.84
CA VAL A 509 -16.69 -12.40 -2.70
C VAL A 509 -18.00 -13.21 -2.80
N LYS A 510 -19.13 -12.51 -2.91
CA LYS A 510 -20.47 -13.12 -3.00
C LYS A 510 -20.85 -13.54 -4.44
N TYR A 511 -19.86 -13.67 -5.32
CA TYR A 511 -20.01 -14.17 -6.68
C TYR A 511 -19.53 -15.63 -6.81
N HIS A 512 -19.82 -16.24 -7.97
CA HIS A 512 -19.33 -17.54 -8.40
C HIS A 512 -17.85 -17.42 -8.81
N GLY A 513 -17.02 -18.36 -8.35
CA GLY A 513 -15.59 -18.38 -8.66
C GLY A 513 -14.78 -17.43 -7.78
N ALA A 514 -13.48 -17.39 -8.02
CA ALA A 514 -12.55 -16.52 -7.31
C ALA A 514 -11.30 -16.16 -8.14
N ARG A 515 -10.71 -15.00 -7.84
CA ARG A 515 -9.51 -14.46 -8.49
C ARG A 515 -8.32 -14.50 -7.55
N TYR A 516 -7.39 -15.42 -7.75
CA TYR A 516 -6.21 -15.59 -6.90
C TYR A 516 -4.99 -14.90 -7.50
N SER A 517 -4.54 -13.83 -6.85
CA SER A 517 -3.35 -13.09 -7.27
C SER A 517 -2.07 -13.75 -6.76
N PHE A 518 -1.03 -13.83 -7.59
CA PHE A 518 0.25 -14.41 -7.19
C PHE A 518 0.92 -13.61 -6.05
N GLY A 519 1.53 -14.32 -5.10
CA GLY A 519 2.10 -13.75 -3.88
C GLY A 519 1.12 -13.67 -2.70
N TYR A 520 -0.15 -14.09 -2.88
CA TYR A 520 -1.16 -14.20 -1.82
C TYR A 520 -1.18 -15.60 -1.19
N PRO A 521 -1.83 -15.80 -0.03
CA PRO A 521 -1.71 -17.02 0.76
C PRO A 521 -1.98 -18.33 0.00
N ALA A 522 -2.92 -18.33 -0.95
CA ALA A 522 -3.29 -19.51 -1.73
C ALA A 522 -2.32 -19.82 -2.91
N CYS A 523 -1.60 -18.81 -3.41
CA CYS A 523 -0.58 -18.94 -4.45
C CYS A 523 0.63 -18.04 -4.11
N PRO A 524 1.39 -18.37 -3.05
CA PRO A 524 2.36 -17.47 -2.43
C PRO A 524 3.66 -17.35 -3.24
N ASN A 525 3.91 -18.25 -4.19
CA ASN A 525 5.10 -18.28 -5.02
C ASN A 525 5.02 -17.18 -6.09
N LEU A 526 5.77 -16.08 -5.93
CA LEU A 526 5.80 -15.01 -6.92
C LEU A 526 6.48 -15.45 -8.22
N GLU A 527 7.37 -16.43 -8.16
CA GLU A 527 8.06 -16.99 -9.32
C GLU A 527 7.11 -17.54 -10.38
N ASP A 528 5.90 -17.96 -9.97
CA ASP A 528 4.83 -18.40 -10.88
C ASP A 528 4.38 -17.30 -11.86
N GLN A 529 4.70 -16.03 -11.58
CA GLN A 529 4.53 -14.95 -12.55
C GLN A 529 5.34 -15.20 -13.82
N ARG A 530 6.47 -15.93 -13.80
CA ARG A 530 7.23 -16.23 -15.02
C ARG A 530 6.41 -17.09 -16.00
N GLN A 531 5.72 -18.10 -15.49
CA GLN A 531 4.79 -18.94 -16.24
C GLN A 531 3.66 -18.09 -16.80
N LEU A 532 3.06 -17.23 -15.97
CA LEU A 532 2.01 -16.30 -16.41
C LEU A 532 2.48 -15.37 -17.54
N MET A 533 3.69 -14.81 -17.43
CA MET A 533 4.26 -13.90 -18.43
C MET A 533 4.52 -14.63 -19.76
N ARG A 534 4.91 -15.91 -19.75
CA ARG A 534 5.00 -16.73 -20.97
C ARG A 534 3.63 -17.07 -21.55
N LEU A 535 2.64 -17.32 -20.68
CA LEU A 535 1.29 -17.68 -21.07
C LEU A 535 0.55 -16.52 -21.73
N LEU A 536 0.59 -15.33 -21.11
CA LEU A 536 -0.13 -14.13 -21.57
C LEU A 536 0.73 -13.21 -22.44
N ALA A 537 2.05 -13.21 -22.30
CA ALA A 537 2.99 -12.32 -23.00
C ALA A 537 2.60 -10.82 -22.96
N PRO A 538 2.44 -10.18 -21.79
CA PRO A 538 1.84 -8.84 -21.67
C PRO A 538 2.76 -7.66 -21.99
N SER A 539 3.95 -7.90 -22.55
CA SER A 539 4.88 -6.83 -22.94
C SER A 539 4.28 -5.86 -23.96
N ASP A 540 3.33 -6.32 -24.79
CA ASP A 540 2.63 -5.46 -25.77
C ASP A 540 1.61 -4.49 -25.14
N ILE A 541 1.18 -4.74 -23.89
CA ILE A 541 0.44 -3.76 -23.08
C ILE A 541 1.34 -2.95 -22.14
N GLY A 542 2.67 -3.14 -22.22
CA GLY A 542 3.67 -2.40 -21.47
C GLY A 542 3.96 -2.96 -20.08
N ILE A 543 3.63 -4.24 -19.84
CA ILE A 543 3.95 -4.91 -18.57
C ILE A 543 5.19 -5.78 -18.74
N GLU A 544 6.17 -5.57 -17.88
CA GLU A 544 7.40 -6.35 -17.77
C GLU A 544 7.49 -7.01 -16.39
N LEU A 545 8.40 -7.98 -16.27
CA LEU A 545 8.66 -8.69 -15.02
C LEU A 545 10.08 -8.35 -14.55
N SER A 546 10.24 -7.91 -13.30
CA SER A 546 11.56 -7.75 -12.69
C SER A 546 12.24 -9.11 -12.45
N GLU A 547 13.53 -9.09 -12.13
CA GLU A 547 14.30 -10.32 -11.84
C GLU A 547 13.66 -11.15 -10.71
N GLU A 548 13.01 -10.46 -9.78
CA GLU A 548 12.40 -10.98 -8.57
C GLU A 548 10.88 -11.16 -8.71
N CYS A 549 10.42 -11.20 -9.96
CA CYS A 549 9.05 -11.56 -10.33
C CYS A 549 8.01 -10.52 -9.93
N MET A 550 8.37 -9.23 -9.92
CA MET A 550 7.43 -8.12 -9.74
C MET A 550 6.99 -7.54 -11.08
N LEU A 551 5.71 -7.14 -11.16
CA LEU A 551 5.17 -6.49 -12.36
C LEU A 551 5.65 -5.03 -12.42
N VAL A 552 6.00 -4.59 -13.62
CA VAL A 552 6.38 -3.21 -13.93
C VAL A 552 5.52 -2.73 -15.10
N PRO A 553 4.79 -1.60 -15.00
CA PRO A 553 4.76 -0.66 -13.88
C PRO A 553 4.08 -1.23 -12.62
N GLU A 554 4.35 -0.62 -11.48
CA GLU A 554 3.98 -1.11 -10.15
C GLU A 554 2.46 -1.15 -9.92
N GLN A 555 1.71 -0.23 -10.52
CA GLN A 555 0.23 -0.24 -10.50
C GLN A 555 -0.33 -1.26 -11.52
N SER A 556 0.02 -2.52 -11.30
CA SER A 556 -0.40 -3.68 -12.07
C SER A 556 -0.70 -4.85 -11.15
N THR A 557 -1.64 -5.72 -11.55
CA THR A 557 -1.98 -6.92 -10.78
C THR A 557 -2.28 -8.07 -11.73
N SER A 558 -2.00 -9.29 -11.27
CA SER A 558 -2.14 -10.52 -12.05
C SER A 558 -2.86 -11.58 -11.24
N ALA A 559 -3.56 -12.49 -11.91
CA ALA A 559 -4.28 -13.55 -11.22
C ALA A 559 -4.58 -14.78 -12.08
N LEU A 560 -4.71 -15.91 -11.39
CA LEU A 560 -5.47 -17.08 -11.81
C LEU A 560 -6.95 -16.85 -11.44
N ILE A 561 -7.85 -17.14 -12.37
CA ILE A 561 -9.30 -17.12 -12.14
C ILE A 561 -9.80 -18.56 -12.13
N VAL A 562 -10.38 -18.95 -11.00
CA VAL A 562 -10.97 -20.26 -10.76
C VAL A 562 -12.48 -20.13 -10.90
N HIS A 563 -13.08 -20.88 -11.82
CA HIS A 563 -14.52 -20.81 -12.07
C HIS A 563 -15.35 -21.55 -11.01
N HIS A 564 -14.75 -22.49 -10.27
CA HIS A 564 -15.48 -23.38 -9.35
C HIS A 564 -16.40 -22.65 -8.35
N PRO A 565 -17.66 -23.08 -8.14
CA PRO A 565 -18.64 -22.37 -7.30
C PRO A 565 -18.27 -22.32 -5.81
N GLU A 566 -17.50 -23.30 -5.33
CA GLU A 566 -16.96 -23.34 -3.95
C GLU A 566 -15.63 -22.58 -3.79
N ALA A 567 -15.07 -22.01 -4.86
CA ALA A 567 -13.83 -21.26 -4.76
C ALA A 567 -14.03 -20.02 -3.87
N LYS A 568 -13.22 -19.94 -2.80
CA LYS A 568 -13.15 -18.81 -1.87
C LYS A 568 -11.69 -18.55 -1.49
N TYR A 569 -11.38 -17.35 -1.01
CA TYR A 569 -10.05 -17.09 -0.48
C TYR A 569 -9.79 -17.92 0.76
N PHE A 570 -8.64 -18.59 0.80
CA PHE A 570 -8.18 -19.37 1.94
C PHE A 570 -6.70 -19.09 2.19
N ASN A 571 -6.27 -19.34 3.43
CA ASN A 571 -4.87 -19.31 3.81
C ASN A 571 -4.32 -20.73 3.75
N VAL A 572 -3.11 -20.91 3.20
CA VAL A 572 -2.51 -22.26 3.13
C VAL A 572 -1.94 -22.75 4.46
N ARG A 573 -1.80 -21.87 5.45
CA ARG A 573 -1.42 -22.24 6.81
C ARG A 573 -2.54 -22.89 7.59
#